data_AF-A0A2D6TTD2-F1
#
_entry.id   AF-A0A2D6TTD2-F1
#
_cell.length_a   1.000
_cell.length_b   1.000
_cell.length_c   1.000
_cell.angle_alpha   90.00
_cell.angle_beta   90.00
_cell.angle_gamma   90.00
#
_symmetry.space_group_name_H-M   'P 1'
#
loop_
_entity.id
_entity.type
_entity.pdbx_description
1 polymer ?
#
loop_
_entity_poly.entity_id
_entity_poly.type
_entity_poly.pdbx_seq_one_letter_code
_entity_poly.pdbx_strand_id
1 'polypeptide(L)'
;MRLNHIILAILISLILSIHLAKADDLQDKQEPYKAAAQRVIDKCWAISQEDRDSGVTERMRYGTWDTARCLRDHILFLSETILFEGNQDKQTEVKENLENIINGYGKLYWALGNENNACKTSCGTIEHITHNYVISHALGEILHDFYRKIDRYKADFPPIDTIKQEVKITP
;
A
#
# COMPACT_ATOMS: atom_id res chain seq x y z
N MET A 1 -57.81 13.52 -13.63
CA MET A 1 -56.76 12.48 -13.42
C MET A 1 -55.35 12.87 -13.88
N ARG A 2 -55.13 13.82 -14.81
CA ARG A 2 -53.77 14.13 -15.32
C ARG A 2 -52.88 14.94 -14.36
N LEU A 3 -53.46 15.72 -13.44
CA LEU A 3 -52.71 16.58 -12.51
C LEU A 3 -51.97 15.77 -11.43
N ASN A 4 -52.59 14.69 -10.91
CA ASN A 4 -51.98 13.85 -9.88
C ASN A 4 -50.76 13.05 -10.37
N HIS A 5 -50.72 12.69 -11.67
CA HIS A 5 -49.58 11.99 -12.24
C HIS A 5 -48.37 12.91 -12.47
N ILE A 6 -48.61 14.20 -12.75
CA ILE A 6 -47.54 15.19 -12.91
C ILE A 6 -46.88 15.49 -11.56
N ILE A 7 -47.68 15.65 -10.49
CA ILE A 7 -47.16 15.91 -9.14
C ILE A 7 -46.33 14.72 -8.64
N LEU A 8 -46.80 13.48 -8.88
CA LEU A 8 -46.07 12.27 -8.48
C LEU A 8 -44.74 12.13 -9.23
N ALA A 9 -44.70 12.43 -10.53
CA ALA A 9 -43.47 12.36 -11.32
C ALA A 9 -42.42 13.39 -10.87
N ILE A 10 -42.85 14.61 -10.50
CA ILE A 10 -41.96 15.66 -9.99
C ILE A 10 -41.38 15.26 -8.63
N LEU A 11 -42.20 14.71 -7.73
CA LEU A 11 -41.74 14.23 -6.42
C LEU A 11 -40.72 13.10 -6.54
N ILE A 12 -40.95 12.12 -7.43
CA ILE A 12 -40.01 11.02 -7.67
C ILE A 12 -38.69 11.57 -8.24
N SER A 13 -38.75 12.51 -9.18
CA SER A 13 -37.55 13.15 -9.75
C SER A 13 -36.73 13.91 -8.69
N LEU A 14 -37.39 14.67 -7.80
CA LEU A 14 -36.73 15.40 -6.71
C LEU A 14 -36.08 14.46 -5.69
N ILE A 15 -36.75 13.36 -5.33
CA ILE A 15 -36.18 12.36 -4.41
C ILE A 15 -34.96 11.68 -5.05
N LEU A 16 -35.01 11.38 -6.35
CA LEU A 16 -33.89 10.77 -7.07
C LEU A 16 -32.67 11.72 -7.13
N SER A 17 -32.89 13.01 -7.38
CA SER A 17 -31.82 14.02 -7.39
C SER A 17 -31.14 14.21 -6.03
N ILE A 18 -31.89 14.09 -4.92
CA ILE A 18 -31.32 14.16 -3.56
C ILE A 18 -30.46 12.93 -3.23
N HIS A 19 -30.82 11.75 -3.74
CA HIS A 19 -30.03 10.53 -3.54
C HIS A 19 -28.75 10.50 -4.38
N LEU A 20 -28.79 11.03 -5.62
CA LEU A 20 -27.62 11.16 -6.48
C LEU A 20 -26.58 12.15 -5.92
N ALA A 21 -27.01 13.31 -5.40
CA ALA A 21 -26.10 14.30 -4.81
C ALA A 21 -25.39 13.81 -3.53
N LYS A 22 -26.02 12.89 -2.78
CA LYS A 22 -25.43 12.27 -1.57
C LYS A 22 -24.41 11.17 -1.88
N ALA A 23 -24.48 10.55 -3.06
CA ALA A 23 -23.55 9.52 -3.48
C ALA A 23 -22.21 10.11 -3.96
N ASP A 24 -22.24 11.26 -4.65
CA ASP A 24 -21.02 11.94 -5.12
C ASP A 24 -20.18 12.53 -3.98
N ASP A 25 -20.80 13.06 -2.90
CA ASP A 25 -20.07 13.64 -1.76
C ASP A 25 -19.39 12.59 -0.85
N LEU A 26 -19.66 11.30 -1.07
CA LEU A 26 -19.01 10.19 -0.39
C LEU A 26 -17.79 9.63 -1.15
N GLN A 27 -17.58 10.02 -2.41
CA GLN A 27 -16.60 9.37 -3.28
C GLN A 27 -15.25 10.12 -3.40
N ASP A 28 -15.16 11.39 -2.98
CA ASP A 28 -13.95 12.21 -3.20
C ASP A 28 -13.31 12.82 -1.93
N LYS A 29 -13.76 12.45 -0.73
CA LYS A 29 -12.95 12.67 0.47
C LYS A 29 -11.99 11.50 0.60
N GLN A 30 -10.84 11.59 -0.06
CA GLN A 30 -9.73 10.69 0.21
C GLN A 30 -9.46 10.69 1.72
N GLU A 31 -9.82 9.59 2.39
CA GLU A 31 -9.75 9.50 3.85
C GLU A 31 -8.33 9.90 4.31
N PRO A 32 -8.17 10.73 5.36
CA PRO A 32 -6.87 11.32 5.73
C PRO A 32 -5.71 10.32 5.83
N TYR A 33 -5.99 9.08 6.26
CA TYR A 33 -5.01 8.00 6.32
C TYR A 33 -4.51 7.53 4.94
N LYS A 34 -5.37 7.55 3.90
CA LYS A 34 -4.97 7.18 2.53
C LYS A 34 -3.94 8.16 2.01
N ALA A 35 -4.17 9.46 2.22
CA ALA A 35 -3.21 10.50 1.85
C ALA A 35 -1.90 10.38 2.65
N ALA A 36 -1.97 9.98 3.92
CA ALA A 36 -0.77 9.76 4.75
C ALA A 36 0.07 8.57 4.26
N ALA A 37 -0.57 7.43 3.98
CA ALA A 37 0.07 6.27 3.38
C ALA A 37 0.70 6.61 2.02
N GLN A 38 -0.06 7.27 1.14
CA GLN A 38 0.41 7.62 -0.20
C GLN A 38 1.68 8.48 -0.15
N ARG A 39 1.77 9.45 0.77
CA ARG A 39 2.99 10.26 0.93
C ARG A 39 4.23 9.43 1.27
N VAL A 40 4.08 8.34 2.02
CA VAL A 40 5.20 7.44 2.32
C VAL A 40 5.52 6.57 1.12
N ILE A 41 4.49 6.04 0.45
CA ILE A 41 4.63 5.26 -0.77
C ILE A 41 5.41 6.08 -1.82
N ASP A 42 4.97 7.29 -2.11
CA ASP A 42 5.60 8.20 -3.08
C ASP A 42 7.06 8.48 -2.71
N LYS A 43 7.36 8.67 -1.42
CA LYS A 43 8.75 8.83 -0.96
C LYS A 43 9.59 7.59 -1.21
N CYS A 44 9.07 6.40 -0.92
CA CYS A 44 9.79 5.15 -1.15
C CYS A 44 10.01 4.88 -2.65
N TRP A 45 9.06 5.25 -3.51
CA TRP A 45 9.27 5.22 -4.95
C TRP A 45 10.29 6.28 -5.39
N ALA A 46 10.27 7.49 -4.83
CA ALA A 46 11.20 8.54 -5.22
C ALA A 46 12.69 8.19 -4.96
N ILE A 47 13.00 7.45 -3.88
CA ILE A 47 14.38 7.11 -3.48
C ILE A 47 15.19 6.49 -4.61
N SER A 48 14.58 5.61 -5.40
CA SER A 48 15.28 4.82 -6.40
C SER A 48 14.75 4.99 -7.82
N GLN A 49 14.05 6.11 -8.11
CA GLN A 49 13.51 6.38 -9.44
C GLN A 49 14.59 6.35 -10.52
N GLU A 50 15.74 6.98 -10.27
CA GLU A 50 16.85 7.01 -11.23
C GLU A 50 17.35 5.59 -11.59
N ASP A 51 17.51 4.74 -10.58
CA ASP A 51 17.99 3.37 -10.78
C ASP A 51 16.97 2.50 -11.52
N ARG A 52 15.68 2.66 -11.20
CA ARG A 52 14.58 1.95 -11.89
C ARG A 52 14.44 2.38 -13.35
N ASP A 53 14.73 3.63 -13.67
CA ASP A 53 14.62 4.19 -15.02
C ASP A 53 15.92 4.07 -15.84
N SER A 54 16.99 3.56 -15.24
CA SER A 54 18.34 3.56 -15.83
C SER A 54 18.49 2.73 -17.11
N GLY A 55 17.57 1.80 -17.38
CA GLY A 55 17.70 0.81 -18.45
C GLY A 55 18.81 -0.24 -18.23
N VAL A 56 19.51 -0.17 -17.10
CA VAL A 56 20.56 -1.13 -16.73
C VAL A 56 19.96 -2.16 -15.77
N THR A 57 19.83 -3.41 -16.21
CA THR A 57 19.12 -4.47 -15.48
C THR A 57 19.52 -4.60 -14.00
N GLU A 58 20.81 -4.49 -13.70
CA GLU A 58 21.31 -4.55 -12.32
C GLU A 58 20.84 -3.37 -11.48
N ARG A 59 20.98 -2.14 -11.99
CA ARG A 59 20.48 -0.92 -11.33
C ARG A 59 18.96 -0.98 -11.15
N MET A 60 18.23 -1.41 -12.17
CA MET A 60 16.77 -1.56 -12.08
C MET A 60 16.36 -2.56 -11.00
N ARG A 61 17.10 -3.66 -10.86
CA ARG A 61 16.89 -4.66 -9.80
C ARG A 61 17.15 -4.07 -8.42
N TYR A 62 18.25 -3.35 -8.23
CA TYR A 62 18.57 -2.69 -6.96
C TYR A 62 17.57 -1.59 -6.64
N GLY A 63 17.19 -0.77 -7.61
CA GLY A 63 16.24 0.30 -7.40
C GLY A 63 14.85 -0.21 -7.00
N THR A 64 14.35 -1.28 -7.65
CA THR A 64 13.10 -1.92 -7.22
C THR A 64 13.21 -2.58 -5.84
N TRP A 65 14.37 -3.14 -5.49
CA TRP A 65 14.63 -3.66 -4.15
C TRP A 65 14.63 -2.55 -3.08
N ASP A 66 15.23 -1.40 -3.36
CA ASP A 66 15.29 -0.28 -2.42
C ASP A 66 13.90 0.29 -2.13
N THR A 67 13.01 0.34 -3.13
CA THR A 67 11.60 0.69 -2.93
C THR A 67 10.91 -0.30 -2.00
N ALA A 68 11.02 -1.60 -2.27
CA ALA A 68 10.43 -2.65 -1.43
C ALA A 68 10.97 -2.59 0.01
N ARG A 69 12.28 -2.39 0.17
CA ARG A 69 12.92 -2.24 1.48
C ARG A 69 12.36 -1.04 2.24
N CYS A 70 12.28 0.13 1.61
CA CYS A 70 11.74 1.33 2.25
C CYS A 70 10.31 1.11 2.77
N LEU A 71 9.45 0.50 1.95
CA LEU A 71 8.07 0.21 2.34
C LEU A 71 7.99 -0.79 3.51
N ARG A 72 8.76 -1.88 3.44
CA ARG A 72 8.85 -2.87 4.51
C ARG A 72 9.31 -2.24 5.82
N ASP A 73 10.39 -1.46 5.78
CA ASP A 73 10.98 -0.87 6.98
C ASP A 73 10.01 0.14 7.62
N HIS A 74 9.22 0.86 6.81
CA HIS A 74 8.17 1.73 7.34
C HIS A 74 7.01 0.96 7.96
N ILE A 75 6.59 -0.17 7.39
CA ILE A 75 5.58 -1.04 8.01
C ILE A 75 6.08 -1.57 9.36
N LEU A 76 7.34 -2.00 9.43
CA LEU A 76 7.98 -2.43 10.68
C LEU A 76 8.00 -1.30 11.71
N PHE A 77 8.37 -0.09 11.30
CA PHE A 77 8.32 1.08 12.18
C PHE A 77 6.91 1.32 12.75
N LEU A 78 5.87 1.29 11.92
CA LEU A 78 4.48 1.48 12.38
C LEU A 78 4.01 0.34 13.31
N SER A 79 4.47 -0.88 13.03
CA SER A 79 4.24 -2.05 13.89
C SER A 79 4.84 -1.84 15.28
N GLU A 80 6.13 -1.47 15.33
CA GLU A 80 6.90 -1.35 16.57
C GLU A 80 6.49 -0.14 17.42
N THR A 81 6.15 0.98 16.78
CA THR A 81 5.95 2.26 17.48
C THR A 81 4.49 2.62 17.73
N ILE A 82 3.54 1.97 17.06
CA ILE A 82 2.13 2.35 17.15
C ILE A 82 1.24 1.15 17.44
N LEU A 83 1.24 0.14 16.56
CA LEU A 83 0.23 -0.93 16.66
C LEU A 83 0.55 -1.96 17.76
N PHE A 84 1.83 -2.24 17.99
CA PHE A 84 2.30 -3.28 18.90
C PHE A 84 3.43 -2.78 19.80
N GLU A 85 3.34 -1.54 20.26
CA GLU A 85 4.32 -0.97 21.20
C GLU A 85 4.48 -1.86 22.44
N GLY A 86 5.72 -2.22 22.77
CA GLY A 86 6.05 -3.10 23.90
C GLY A 86 5.70 -4.59 23.72
N ASN A 87 5.09 -5.00 22.60
CA ASN A 87 4.73 -6.39 22.34
C ASN A 87 5.72 -7.05 21.36
N GLN A 88 6.82 -7.57 21.89
CA GLN A 88 7.92 -8.16 21.10
C GLN A 88 7.49 -9.39 20.28
N ASP A 89 6.58 -10.22 20.79
CA ASP A 89 6.07 -11.39 20.08
C ASP A 89 5.34 -10.96 18.80
N LYS A 90 4.46 -9.95 18.90
CA LYS A 90 3.73 -9.43 17.74
C LYS A 90 4.63 -8.69 16.75
N GLN A 91 5.62 -7.94 17.23
CA GLN A 91 6.61 -7.29 16.37
C GLN A 91 7.41 -8.33 15.57
N THR A 92 7.83 -9.41 16.22
CA THR A 92 8.53 -10.54 15.59
C THR A 92 7.64 -11.21 14.54
N GLU A 93 6.38 -11.50 14.90
CA GLU A 93 5.41 -12.10 13.98
C GLU A 93 5.19 -11.24 12.73
N VAL A 94 5.08 -9.90 12.87
CA VAL A 94 4.94 -9.00 11.72
C VAL A 94 6.18 -9.06 10.84
N LYS A 95 7.38 -9.04 11.42
CA LYS A 95 8.63 -9.12 10.67
C LYS A 95 8.73 -10.43 9.89
N GLU A 96 8.51 -11.56 10.55
CA GLU A 96 8.55 -12.88 9.91
C GLU A 96 7.51 -13.00 8.79
N ASN A 97 6.30 -12.48 8.99
CA ASN A 97 5.27 -12.48 7.96
C ASN A 97 5.64 -11.63 6.75
N LEU A 98 6.23 -10.44 6.95
CA LEU A 98 6.73 -9.61 5.85
C LEU A 98 7.86 -10.31 5.09
N GLU A 99 8.81 -10.93 5.80
CA GLU A 99 9.88 -11.72 5.19
C GLU A 99 9.33 -12.91 4.39
N ASN A 100 8.32 -13.60 4.92
CA ASN A 100 7.64 -14.71 4.24
C ASN A 100 6.93 -14.26 2.96
N ILE A 101 6.28 -13.10 2.95
CA ILE A 101 5.67 -12.53 1.74
C ILE A 101 6.76 -12.23 0.70
N ILE A 102 7.83 -11.53 1.08
CA ILE A 102 8.93 -11.14 0.17
C ILE A 102 9.60 -12.39 -0.42
N ASN A 103 9.97 -13.35 0.43
CA ASN A 103 10.64 -14.58 0.03
C ASN A 103 9.74 -15.51 -0.77
N GLY A 104 8.47 -15.63 -0.38
CA GLY A 104 7.47 -16.45 -1.07
C GLY A 104 7.23 -15.96 -2.49
N TYR A 105 7.05 -14.64 -2.67
CA TYR A 105 6.95 -14.03 -4.00
C TYR A 105 8.20 -14.28 -4.84
N GLY A 106 9.39 -14.07 -4.26
CA GLY A 106 10.65 -14.27 -4.98
C GLY A 106 10.84 -15.71 -5.46
N LYS A 107 10.56 -16.69 -4.59
CA LYS A 107 10.63 -18.11 -4.94
C LYS A 107 9.61 -18.48 -6.04
N LEU A 108 8.39 -17.96 -5.96
CA LEU A 108 7.35 -18.23 -6.95
C LEU A 108 7.75 -17.72 -8.34
N TYR A 109 8.18 -16.46 -8.44
CA TYR A 109 8.57 -15.87 -9.73
C TYR A 109 9.88 -16.46 -10.26
N TRP A 110 10.81 -16.83 -9.38
CA TRP A 110 11.98 -17.60 -9.77
C TRP A 110 11.58 -18.93 -10.43
N ALA A 111 10.68 -19.69 -9.80
CA ALA A 111 10.22 -20.97 -10.34
C ALA A 111 9.50 -20.78 -11.69
N LEU A 112 8.62 -19.79 -11.79
CA LEU A 112 7.91 -19.45 -13.03
C LEU A 112 8.87 -19.07 -14.16
N GLY A 113 9.91 -18.30 -13.86
CA GLY A 113 10.86 -17.81 -14.84
C GLY A 113 11.93 -18.82 -15.25
N ASN A 114 12.50 -19.54 -14.28
CA ASN A 114 13.75 -20.28 -14.45
C ASN A 114 13.60 -21.80 -14.29
N GLU A 115 12.58 -22.29 -13.60
CA GLU A 115 12.41 -23.72 -13.29
C GLU A 115 11.32 -24.39 -14.15
N ASN A 116 10.84 -23.70 -15.19
CA ASN A 116 9.87 -24.24 -16.14
C ASN A 116 10.54 -25.01 -17.29
N ASN A 117 9.81 -25.95 -17.90
CA ASN A 117 10.31 -26.81 -18.98
C ASN A 117 10.72 -26.05 -20.26
N ALA A 118 10.24 -24.83 -20.47
CA ALA A 118 10.66 -24.00 -21.60
C ALA A 118 12.02 -23.32 -21.34
N CYS A 119 12.51 -23.33 -20.09
CA CYS A 119 13.77 -22.76 -19.69
C CYS A 119 14.89 -23.82 -19.59
N LYS A 120 15.76 -23.90 -20.60
CA LYS A 120 16.79 -24.97 -20.68
C LYS A 120 18.04 -24.74 -19.82
N THR A 121 18.28 -23.54 -19.29
CA THR A 121 19.51 -23.23 -18.52
C THR A 121 19.33 -22.07 -17.56
N SER A 122 18.93 -20.89 -18.07
CA SER A 122 18.46 -19.74 -17.30
C SER A 122 17.73 -18.81 -18.25
N CYS A 123 16.59 -18.26 -17.82
CA CYS A 123 15.78 -17.35 -18.63
C CYS A 123 15.96 -15.89 -18.21
N GLY A 124 16.96 -15.64 -17.37
CA GLY A 124 17.50 -14.31 -17.08
C GLY A 124 16.92 -13.64 -15.83
N THR A 125 17.48 -12.46 -15.57
CA THR A 125 17.29 -11.66 -14.36
C THR A 125 16.11 -10.69 -14.40
N ILE A 126 15.39 -10.62 -15.53
CA ILE A 126 14.18 -9.79 -15.69
C ILE A 126 13.14 -10.15 -14.62
N GLU A 127 13.05 -11.42 -14.26
CA GLU A 127 12.09 -11.89 -13.24
C GLU A 127 12.42 -11.37 -11.84
N HIS A 128 13.68 -11.00 -11.56
CA HIS A 128 14.02 -10.32 -10.31
C HIS A 128 13.47 -8.89 -10.27
N ILE A 129 13.46 -8.18 -11.40
CA ILE A 129 12.89 -6.83 -11.48
C ILE A 129 11.38 -6.92 -11.32
N THR A 130 10.73 -7.83 -12.05
CA THR A 130 9.28 -8.07 -11.95
C THR A 130 8.86 -8.45 -10.53
N HIS A 131 9.58 -9.38 -9.90
CA HIS A 131 9.37 -9.77 -8.50
C HIS A 131 9.45 -8.56 -7.57
N ASN A 132 10.55 -7.79 -7.61
CA ASN A 132 10.77 -6.64 -6.74
C ASN A 132 9.75 -5.51 -6.98
N TYR A 133 9.29 -5.35 -8.21
CA TYR A 133 8.24 -4.39 -8.55
C TYR A 133 6.88 -4.81 -7.96
N VAL A 134 6.48 -6.06 -8.15
CA VAL A 134 5.19 -6.58 -7.64
C VAL A 134 5.16 -6.56 -6.11
N ILE A 135 6.26 -6.97 -5.44
CA ILE A 135 6.32 -6.93 -3.97
C ILE A 135 6.26 -5.48 -3.45
N SER A 136 6.85 -4.51 -4.15
CA SER A 136 6.74 -3.09 -3.78
C SER A 136 5.28 -2.62 -3.79
N HIS A 137 4.50 -3.01 -4.81
CA HIS A 137 3.06 -2.70 -4.84
C HIS A 137 2.29 -3.39 -3.72
N ALA A 138 2.53 -4.68 -3.49
CA ALA A 138 1.89 -5.41 -2.39
C ALA A 138 2.19 -4.79 -1.01
N LEU A 139 3.43 -4.36 -0.78
CA LEU A 139 3.79 -3.64 0.44
C LEU A 139 3.12 -2.27 0.53
N GLY A 140 2.89 -1.58 -0.59
CA GLY A 140 2.11 -0.35 -0.64
C GLY A 140 0.67 -0.54 -0.16
N GLU A 141 0.00 -1.61 -0.59
CA GLU A 141 -1.35 -1.96 -0.12
C GLU A 141 -1.37 -2.31 1.37
N ILE A 142 -0.39 -3.09 1.85
CA ILE A 142 -0.25 -3.40 3.29
C ILE A 142 -0.04 -2.10 4.08
N LEU A 143 0.75 -1.17 3.56
CA LEU A 143 0.99 0.11 4.21
C LEU A 143 -0.29 0.95 4.32
N HIS A 144 -1.13 0.97 3.28
CA HIS A 144 -2.48 1.56 3.38
C HIS A 144 -3.30 0.97 4.51
N ASP A 145 -3.23 -0.36 4.69
CA ASP A 145 -3.96 -1.07 5.74
C ASP A 145 -3.44 -0.75 7.14
N PHE A 146 -2.14 -0.59 7.32
CA PHE A 146 -1.53 -0.14 8.57
C PHE A 146 -2.02 1.26 8.94
N TYR A 147 -1.95 2.21 8.00
CA TYR A 147 -2.44 3.57 8.22
C TYR A 147 -3.94 3.61 8.54
N ARG A 148 -4.74 2.81 7.83
CA ARG A 148 -6.17 2.66 8.10
C ARG A 148 -6.43 2.13 9.51
N LYS A 149 -5.66 1.14 9.97
CA LYS A 149 -5.81 0.56 11.31
C LYS A 149 -5.41 1.56 12.39
N ILE A 150 -4.33 2.31 12.19
CA ILE A 150 -3.86 3.35 13.11
C ILE A 150 -4.86 4.48 13.22
N ASP A 151 -5.44 4.93 12.10
CA ASP A 151 -6.45 5.99 12.09
C ASP A 151 -7.69 5.60 12.90
N ARG A 152 -8.17 4.36 12.72
CA ARG A 152 -9.25 3.79 13.55
C ARG A 152 -8.86 3.71 15.03
N TYR A 153 -7.63 3.28 15.32
CA TYR A 153 -7.14 3.23 16.71
C TYR A 153 -7.17 4.61 17.38
N LYS A 154 -6.81 5.67 16.65
CA LYS A 154 -6.90 7.06 17.16
C LYS A 154 -8.33 7.57 17.34
N ALA A 155 -9.29 7.03 16.60
CA ALA A 155 -10.71 7.38 16.75
C ALA A 155 -11.35 6.64 17.94
N ASP A 156 -10.90 5.40 18.22
CA ASP A 156 -11.48 4.53 19.25
C ASP A 156 -10.82 4.67 20.64
N PHE A 157 -9.65 5.33 20.73
CA PHE A 157 -8.91 5.59 21.98
C PHE A 157 -8.53 7.08 22.08
N PRO A 158 -8.48 7.68 23.29
CA PRO A 158 -8.07 9.08 23.45
C PRO A 158 -6.68 9.34 22.84
N PRO A 159 -6.39 10.57 22.39
CA PRO A 159 -5.16 10.87 21.68
C PRO A 159 -3.95 10.48 22.53
N ILE A 160 -3.09 9.63 21.98
CA ILE A 160 -1.78 9.38 22.57
C ILE A 160 -0.99 10.67 22.38
N ASP A 161 -0.96 11.50 23.42
CA ASP A 161 -0.22 12.77 23.51
C ASP A 161 1.30 12.58 23.46
N THR A 162 1.86 11.64 22.68
CA THR A 162 3.31 11.42 22.60
C THR A 162 3.68 10.60 21.35
N ILE A 163 3.60 11.19 20.15
CA ILE A 163 4.49 10.75 19.06
C ILE A 163 5.10 11.98 18.40
N LYS A 164 6.00 12.63 19.15
CA LYS A 164 7.05 13.46 18.56
C LYS A 164 8.26 12.56 18.35
N GLN A 165 8.46 12.08 17.12
CA GLN A 165 9.80 11.84 16.60
C GLN A 165 9.73 11.71 15.07
N GLU A 166 10.29 12.71 14.40
CA GLU A 166 10.58 12.66 12.97
C GLU A 166 11.64 11.58 12.75
N VAL A 167 11.27 10.50 12.06
CA VAL A 167 12.25 9.55 11.54
C VAL A 167 13.03 10.25 10.44
N LYS A 168 14.32 10.49 10.68
CA LYS A 168 15.26 10.84 9.62
C LYS A 168 15.39 9.63 8.69
N ILE A 169 14.65 9.67 7.59
CA ILE A 169 14.92 8.81 6.44
C ILE A 169 16.28 9.28 5.91
N THR A 170 17.32 8.52 6.24
CA THR A 170 18.68 8.79 5.78
C THR A 170 18.83 8.10 4.42
N PRO A 171 19.36 8.80 3.39
CA PRO A 171 19.57 8.23 2.07
C PRO A 171 20.53 7.04 2.09
#